data_AF-A0A4S8KKF8-F1
#
_entry.id   AF-A0A4S8KKF8-F1
#
_cell.length_a   1.000
_cell.length_b   1.000
_cell.length_c   1.000
_cell.angle_alpha   90.00
_cell.angle_beta   90.00
_cell.angle_gamma   90.00
#
_symmetry.space_group_name_H-M   'P 1'
#
loop_
_entity.id
_entity.type
_entity.pdbx_description
1 polymer ?
#
loop_
_entity_poly.entity_id
_entity_poly.type
_entity_poly.pdbx_seq_one_letter_code
_entity_poly.pdbx_strand_id
1 'polypeptide(L)'
;LISLFLVFGGIHCAPWNSTFPTHTEQVLWHVSAVTLTAFPLVWFSLYGVMKFIEGYTSRTTIKLIYNTIGIIVVIFLPLVITLIVIAFTELRVLPTSAYQTVDWARFIPHI
;
A
#
# COMPACT_ATOMS: atom_id res chain seq x y z
N LEU A 1 -7.42 4.06 -13.53
CA LEU A 1 -6.84 2.93 -12.76
C LEU A 1 -5.72 3.39 -11.83
N ILE A 2 -4.67 4.06 -12.34
CA ILE A 2 -3.53 4.57 -11.53
C ILE A 2 -4.00 5.42 -10.34
N SER A 3 -4.93 6.35 -10.56
CA SER A 3 -5.46 7.22 -9.50
C SER A 3 -6.09 6.45 -8.33
N LEU A 4 -6.75 5.31 -8.59
CA LEU A 4 -7.33 4.48 -7.52
C LEU A 4 -6.23 3.87 -6.64
N PHE A 5 -5.15 3.39 -7.24
CA PHE A 5 -4.04 2.84 -6.47
C PHE A 5 -3.27 3.91 -5.70
N LEU A 6 -3.13 5.11 -6.26
CA LEU A 6 -2.51 6.23 -5.55
C LEU A 6 -3.35 6.67 -4.36
N VAL A 7 -4.68 6.72 -4.51
CA VAL A 7 -5.59 7.02 -3.39
C VAL A 7 -5.53 5.92 -2.34
N PHE A 8 -5.61 4.65 -2.75
CA PHE A 8 -5.55 3.51 -1.82
C PHE A 8 -4.22 3.44 -1.07
N GLY A 9 -3.10 3.50 -1.78
CA GLY A 9 -1.76 3.55 -1.17
C GLY A 9 -1.55 4.80 -0.31
N GLY A 10 -2.04 5.95 -0.77
CA GLY A 10 -1.99 7.21 -0.04
C GLY A 10 -2.72 7.15 1.31
N ILE A 11 -3.87 6.48 1.39
CA ILE A 11 -4.59 6.27 2.65
C ILE A 11 -3.73 5.46 3.64
N HIS A 12 -2.99 4.45 3.18
CA HIS A 12 -2.07 3.69 4.03
C HIS A 12 -0.82 4.47 4.43
N CYS A 13 -0.41 5.47 3.64
CA CYS A 13 0.64 6.41 4.02
C CYS A 13 0.17 7.50 4.99
N ALA A 14 -1.14 7.76 5.10
CA ALA A 14 -1.70 8.81 5.96
C ALA A 14 -1.29 8.69 7.46
N PRO A 15 -1.31 7.50 8.10
CA PRO A 15 -0.84 7.33 9.48
C PRO A 15 0.70 7.31 9.62
N TRP A 16 1.43 8.11 8.84
CA TRP A 16 2.90 8.12 8.85
C TRP A 16 3.48 8.40 10.24
N ASN A 17 2.88 9.35 10.98
CA ASN A 17 3.32 9.74 12.32
C ASN A 17 2.48 9.10 13.44
N SER A 18 1.68 8.08 13.14
CA SER A 18 0.90 7.38 14.16
C SER A 18 1.80 6.56 15.09
N THR A 19 1.37 6.40 16.34
CA THR A 19 2.02 5.54 17.33
C THR A 19 1.63 4.09 17.13
N PHE A 20 2.61 3.25 16.78
CA PHE A 20 2.45 1.81 16.66
C PHE A 20 2.90 1.10 17.95
N PRO A 21 2.40 -0.10 18.25
CA PRO A 21 2.79 -0.88 19.44
C PRO A 21 4.29 -1.17 19.51
N THR A 22 4.93 -1.41 18.36
CA THR A 22 6.38 -1.61 18.27
C THR A 22 7.00 -0.80 17.13
N HIS A 23 8.28 -0.44 17.30
CA HIS A 23 9.05 0.24 16.25
C HIS A 23 9.18 -0.61 14.97
N THR A 24 9.28 -1.94 15.12
CA THR A 24 9.36 -2.85 13.97
C THR A 24 8.09 -2.85 13.13
N GLU A 25 6.91 -2.84 13.77
CA GLU A 25 5.63 -2.72 13.06
C GLU A 25 5.51 -1.38 12.34
N GLN A 26 5.97 -0.30 12.95
CA GLN A 26 5.98 1.02 12.30
C GLN A 26 6.83 1.03 11.02
N VAL A 27 8.06 0.51 11.09
CA VAL A 27 8.95 0.46 9.92
C VAL A 27 8.36 -0.45 8.83
N LEU A 28 7.84 -1.63 9.21
CA LEU A 28 7.20 -2.54 8.28
C LEU A 28 5.97 -1.92 7.62
N TRP A 29 5.18 -1.17 8.36
CA TRP A 29 4.05 -0.40 7.85
C TRP A 29 4.50 0.61 6.80
N HIS A 30 5.47 1.48 7.13
CA HIS A 30 5.96 2.51 6.21
C HIS A 30 6.52 1.92 4.91
N VAL A 31 7.38 0.90 5.03
CA VAL A 31 7.97 0.22 3.86
C VAL A 31 6.88 -0.41 2.99
N SER A 32 5.90 -1.05 3.62
CA SER A 32 4.82 -1.71 2.88
C SER A 32 3.87 -0.71 2.22
N ALA A 33 3.54 0.39 2.89
CA ALA A 33 2.67 1.44 2.36
C ALA A 33 3.31 2.16 1.16
N VAL A 34 4.60 2.50 1.26
CA VAL A 34 5.36 3.09 0.14
C VAL A 34 5.47 2.11 -1.02
N THR A 35 5.81 0.84 -0.75
CA THR A 35 5.90 -0.21 -1.77
C THR A 35 4.59 -0.33 -2.54
N LEU A 36 3.47 -0.41 -1.84
CA LEU A 36 2.15 -0.57 -2.44
C LEU A 36 1.74 0.67 -3.27
N THR A 37 2.10 1.87 -2.81
CA THR A 37 1.83 3.12 -3.52
C THR A 37 2.67 3.25 -4.80
N ALA A 38 3.94 2.82 -4.76
CA ALA A 38 4.87 2.92 -5.88
C ALA A 38 4.69 1.81 -6.93
N PHE A 39 4.25 0.62 -6.52
CA PHE A 39 4.12 -0.55 -7.38
C PHE A 39 3.33 -0.31 -8.69
N PRO A 40 2.15 0.34 -8.69
CA PRO A 40 1.42 0.61 -9.92
C PRO A 40 2.19 1.50 -10.90
N LEU A 41 2.87 2.54 -10.40
CA LEU A 41 3.64 3.46 -11.26
C LEU A 41 4.76 2.71 -11.99
N VAL A 42 5.47 1.85 -11.26
CA VAL A 42 6.52 1.00 -11.83
C VAL A 42 5.91 -0.01 -12.80
N TRP A 43 4.83 -0.69 -12.43
CA TRP A 43 4.19 -1.72 -13.27
C TRP A 43 3.67 -1.18 -14.61
N PHE A 44 2.93 -0.06 -14.59
CA PHE A 44 2.41 0.55 -15.83
C PHE A 44 3.55 1.04 -16.74
N SER A 45 4.60 1.62 -16.16
CA SER A 45 5.77 2.07 -16.91
C SER A 45 6.52 0.89 -17.55
N LEU A 46 6.77 -0.18 -16.77
CA LEU A 46 7.40 -1.40 -17.27
C LEU A 46 6.57 -2.07 -18.36
N TYR A 47 5.24 -2.11 -18.21
CA TYR A 47 4.36 -2.66 -19.24
C TYR A 47 4.50 -1.90 -20.57
N GLY A 48 4.51 -0.57 -20.53
CA GLY A 48 4.72 0.27 -21.71
C GLY A 48 6.08 0.02 -22.38
N VAL A 49 7.15 -0.02 -21.59
CA VAL A 49 8.52 -0.32 -22.06
C VAL A 49 8.60 -1.72 -22.68
N MET A 50 8.02 -2.72 -22.03
CA MET A 50 8.01 -4.10 -22.54
C MET A 50 7.28 -4.20 -23.88
N LYS A 51 6.13 -3.52 -24.02
CA LYS A 51 5.39 -3.47 -25.29
C LYS A 51 6.17 -2.80 -26.40
N PHE A 52 6.95 -1.77 -26.08
CA PHE A 52 7.80 -1.09 -27.05
C PHE A 52 8.97 -1.97 -27.52
N ILE A 53 9.64 -2.66 -26.58
CA ILE A 53 10.84 -3.45 -26.84
C ILE A 53 10.52 -4.83 -27.45
N GLU A 54 9.30 -5.35 -27.27
CA GLU A 54 8.82 -6.64 -27.79
C GLU A 54 9.02 -6.79 -29.31
N GLY A 55 8.95 -5.68 -30.07
CA GLY A 55 9.19 -5.69 -31.52
C GLY A 55 10.66 -5.78 -31.95
N TYR A 56 11.61 -5.50 -31.05
CA TYR A 56 13.04 -5.38 -31.36
C TYR A 56 13.90 -6.47 -30.68
N THR A 57 13.33 -7.25 -29.77
CA THR A 57 14.09 -8.13 -28.86
C THR A 57 13.75 -9.61 -29.05
N SER A 58 14.73 -10.49 -28.78
CA SER A 58 14.52 -11.94 -28.88
C SER A 58 13.48 -12.46 -27.87
N ARG A 59 12.72 -13.48 -28.27
CA ARG A 59 11.75 -14.16 -27.39
C ARG A 59 12.39 -14.70 -26.10
N THR A 60 13.65 -15.13 -26.16
CA THR A 60 14.37 -15.67 -24.99
C THR A 60 14.61 -14.58 -23.95
N THR A 61 15.06 -13.40 -24.39
CA THR A 61 15.28 -12.25 -23.52
C THR A 61 13.98 -11.78 -22.88
N ILE A 62 12.90 -11.71 -23.65
CA ILE A 62 11.57 -11.33 -23.14
C ILE A 62 11.09 -12.31 -22.05
N LYS A 63 11.24 -13.62 -22.27
CA LYS A 63 10.90 -14.64 -21.26
C LYS A 63 11.73 -14.49 -19.98
N LEU A 64 13.03 -14.23 -20.10
CA LEU A 64 13.90 -14.00 -18.94
C LEU A 64 13.43 -12.77 -18.14
N ILE A 65 13.11 -11.67 -18.81
CA ILE A 65 12.60 -10.46 -18.15
C ILE A 65 11.30 -10.74 -17.40
N TYR A 66 10.32 -11.39 -18.04
CA TYR A 66 9.06 -11.74 -17.38
C TYR A 66 9.26 -12.66 -16.17
N ASN A 67 10.16 -13.64 -16.28
CA ASN A 67 10.48 -14.53 -15.16
C ASN A 67 11.12 -13.77 -13.99
N THR A 68 12.08 -12.89 -14.27
CA THR A 68 12.69 -12.03 -13.26
C THR A 68 11.67 -11.12 -12.58
N ILE A 69 10.78 -10.49 -13.35
CA ILE A 69 9.68 -9.67 -12.80
C ILE A 69 8.78 -10.51 -11.89
N GLY A 70 8.40 -11.73 -12.33
CA GLY A 70 7.58 -12.63 -11.53
C GLY A 70 8.22 -12.98 -10.19
N ILE A 71 9.51 -13.30 -10.17
CA ILE A 71 10.28 -13.58 -8.95
C ILE A 71 10.27 -12.37 -8.01
N ILE A 72 10.51 -11.16 -8.55
CA ILE A 72 10.46 -9.92 -7.77
C ILE A 72 9.06 -9.77 -7.15
N VAL A 73 7.99 -9.90 -7.92
CA VAL A 73 6.62 -9.76 -7.38
C VAL A 73 6.38 -10.74 -6.22
N VAL A 74 6.77 -12.00 -6.35
CA VAL A 74 6.61 -13.02 -5.30
C VAL A 74 7.35 -12.63 -4.01
N ILE A 75 8.57 -12.11 -4.12
CA ILE A 75 9.37 -11.65 -2.96
C ILE A 75 8.68 -10.49 -2.23
N PHE A 76 7.94 -9.65 -2.94
CA PHE A 76 7.26 -8.48 -2.37
C PHE A 76 5.85 -8.78 -1.83
N LEU A 77 5.25 -9.94 -2.14
CA LEU A 77 3.93 -10.34 -1.61
C LEU A 77 3.82 -10.32 -0.07
N PRO A 78 4.83 -10.77 0.70
CA PRO A 78 4.78 -10.73 2.16
C PRO A 78 4.58 -9.32 2.71
N LEU A 79 5.13 -8.29 2.07
CA LEU A 79 4.97 -6.90 2.50
C LEU A 79 3.50 -6.45 2.42
N VAL A 80 2.78 -6.89 1.38
CA VAL A 80 1.35 -6.59 1.24
C VAL A 80 0.55 -7.28 2.35
N ILE A 81 0.89 -8.53 2.66
CA ILE A 81 0.25 -9.27 3.76
C ILE A 81 0.54 -8.59 5.10
N THR A 82 1.79 -8.18 5.34
CA THR A 82 2.20 -7.46 6.55
C THR A 82 1.43 -6.15 6.71
N LEU A 83 1.24 -5.37 5.64
CA LEU A 83 0.43 -4.16 5.70
C LEU A 83 -1.02 -4.45 6.13
N ILE A 84 -1.63 -5.50 5.59
CA ILE A 84 -2.99 -5.89 5.97
C ILE A 84 -3.05 -6.33 7.44
N VAL A 85 -2.10 -7.17 7.88
CA VAL A 85 -2.03 -7.64 9.26
C VAL A 85 -1.89 -6.46 10.23
N ILE A 86 -0.96 -5.52 9.94
CA ILE A 86 -0.74 -4.35 10.80
C ILE A 86 -1.95 -3.40 10.77
N ALA A 87 -2.63 -3.25 9.64
CA ALA A 87 -3.86 -2.45 9.57
C ALA A 87 -4.93 -2.99 10.54
N PHE A 88 -5.08 -4.32 10.60
CA PHE A 88 -6.04 -4.94 11.53
C PHE A 88 -5.60 -4.84 13.00
N THR A 89 -4.30 -4.91 13.30
CA THR A 89 -3.82 -4.71 14.67
C THR A 89 -4.04 -3.28 15.15
N GLU A 90 -3.79 -2.28 14.28
CA GLU A 90 -4.06 -0.87 14.58
C GLU A 90 -5.56 -0.60 14.80
N LEU A 91 -6.44 -1.20 13.99
CA LEU A 91 -7.90 -1.11 14.19
C LEU A 91 -8.35 -1.76 15.50
N ARG A 92 -7.63 -2.77 16.00
CA ARG A 92 -7.95 -3.41 17.28
C ARG A 92 -7.57 -2.54 18.47
N VAL A 93 -6.50 -1.76 18.35
CA VAL A 93 -5.95 -0.93 19.44
C VAL A 93 -6.31 0.54 19.19
N LEU A 94 -7.58 0.81 18.92
CA LEU A 94 -8.06 2.17 18.75
C LEU A 94 -7.86 2.96 20.06
N PRO A 95 -7.44 4.24 19.97
CA PRO A 95 -7.31 5.08 21.15
C PRO A 95 -8.67 5.18 21.87
N THR A 96 -8.65 5.30 23.19
CA THR A 96 -9.84 5.43 24.04
C THR A 96 -10.79 6.55 23.59
N SER A 97 -10.26 7.60 22.96
CA SER A 97 -11.04 8.69 22.36
C SER A 97 -11.98 8.22 21.23
N ALA A 98 -11.66 7.15 20.51
CA ALA A 98 -12.52 6.59 19.46
C ALA A 98 -13.74 5.86 20.03
N TYR A 99 -13.69 5.44 21.30
CA TYR A 99 -14.81 4.83 22.00
C TYR A 99 -15.68 5.85 22.75
N GLN A 100 -15.26 7.12 22.81
CA GLN A 100 -16.10 8.17 23.40
C GLN A 100 -17.28 8.46 22.47
N THR A 101 -18.49 8.36 23.01
CA THR A 101 -19.71 8.67 22.27
C THR A 101 -19.70 10.15 21.93
N VAL A 102 -19.80 10.48 20.64
CA VAL A 102 -19.95 11.87 20.21
C VAL A 102 -21.23 12.42 20.86
N ASP A 103 -21.11 13.51 21.59
CA ASP A 103 -22.26 14.19 22.21
C ASP A 103 -23.05 14.94 21.13
N TRP A 104 -23.87 14.20 20.39
CA TRP A 104 -24.72 14.70 19.32
C TRP A 104 -25.73 15.75 19.82
N ALA A 105 -26.11 15.71 21.10
CA ALA A 105 -27.08 16.64 21.67
C ALA A 105 -26.54 18.09 21.70
N ARG A 106 -25.21 18.27 21.76
CA ARG A 106 -24.55 19.58 21.74
C ARG A 106 -24.61 20.27 20.36
N PHE A 107 -24.88 19.53 19.29
CA PHE A 107 -25.02 20.06 17.93
C PHE A 107 -26.46 20.40 17.56
N ILE A 108 -27.43 20.09 18.44
CA ILE A 108 -28.82 20.51 18.26
C ILE A 108 -28.90 21.96 18.75
N PRO A 109 -29.13 22.95 17.87
CA PRO A 109 -29.37 24.31 18.32
C PRO A 109 -30.63 24.33 19.19
N HIS A 110 -30.45 24.76 20.43
CA HIS A 110 -31.51 25.05 21.37
C HIS A 110 -32.23 26.30 20.85
N ILE A 111 -33.44 26.10 20.34
CA ILE A 111 -34.45 27.15 20.15
C ILE A 111 -35.19 27.39 21.45
#